data_AF-A0AAW8H666-F1
#
_entry.id   AF-A0AAW8H666-F1
#
_cell.length_a   1.000
_cell.length_b   1.000
_cell.length_c   1.000
_cell.angle_alpha   90.00
_cell.angle_beta   90.00
_cell.angle_gamma   90.00
#
_symmetry.space_group_name_H-M   'P 1'
#
loop_
_entity.id
_entity.type
_entity.pdbx_description
1 polymer ?
#
loop_
_entity_poly.entity_id
_entity_poly.type
_entity_poly.pdbx_seq_one_letter_code
_entity_poly.pdbx_strand_id
1 'polypeptide(L)'
;MFQKMCVATLACFAVVSCSSQGYLSPQEKKYQRVDAAAHQCSEEVKEKTIDLVAKGKSTHSRWTTVKYVLPPDEEFTTQRVRVVEYRTSTILDDGDTGRAWKACMHSKDALVPELTF
;
A
#
# COMPACT_ATOMS: atom_id res chain seq x y z
N MET A 1 -54.37 -13.50 37.74
CA MET A 1 -53.75 -14.56 36.92
C MET A 1 -52.63 -13.91 36.12
N PHE A 2 -51.38 -14.26 36.40
CA PHE A 2 -50.18 -13.70 35.76
C PHE A 2 -50.16 -13.99 34.25
N GLN A 3 -49.70 -13.06 33.42
CA GLN A 3 -48.55 -13.28 32.50
C GLN A 3 -48.31 -12.14 31.49
N LYS A 4 -47.03 -11.73 31.41
CA LYS A 4 -46.24 -11.42 30.19
C LYS A 4 -46.52 -10.07 29.48
N MET A 5 -45.57 -9.36 28.88
CA MET A 5 -44.14 -9.53 28.57
C MET A 5 -43.57 -8.17 28.18
N CYS A 6 -42.30 -7.92 28.49
CA CYS A 6 -41.48 -6.82 27.97
C CYS A 6 -41.41 -6.85 26.44
N VAL A 7 -41.47 -5.69 25.79
CA VAL A 7 -40.88 -5.51 24.46
C VAL A 7 -40.15 -4.17 24.45
N ALA A 8 -38.85 -4.22 24.68
CA ALA A 8 -37.94 -3.13 24.38
C ALA A 8 -37.89 -2.98 22.86
N THR A 9 -38.34 -1.84 22.36
CA THR A 9 -38.23 -1.45 20.95
C THR A 9 -36.76 -1.13 20.65
N LEU A 10 -35.98 -2.17 20.34
CA LEU A 10 -34.68 -2.04 19.70
C LEU A 10 -34.92 -1.57 18.26
N ALA A 11 -34.72 -0.27 18.03
CA ALA A 11 -34.60 0.29 16.71
C ALA A 11 -33.40 -0.36 16.02
N CYS A 12 -33.66 -1.34 15.15
CA CYS A 12 -32.69 -1.80 14.18
C CYS A 12 -32.39 -0.64 13.23
N PHE A 13 -31.32 0.10 13.51
CA PHE A 13 -30.63 0.89 12.51
C PHE A 13 -30.10 -0.08 11.46
N ALA A 14 -30.95 -0.41 10.48
CA ALA A 14 -30.50 -0.90 9.20
C ALA A 14 -29.76 0.26 8.52
N VAL A 15 -28.50 0.47 8.90
CA VAL A 15 -27.54 1.08 8.00
C VAL A 15 -27.48 0.15 6.79
N VAL A 16 -28.31 0.46 5.80
CA VAL A 16 -28.09 0.05 4.42
C VAL A 16 -26.79 0.73 4.03
N SER A 17 -25.69 0.08 4.39
CA SER A 17 -24.39 0.37 3.83
C SER A 17 -24.53 0.09 2.34
N CYS A 18 -24.84 1.11 1.56
CA CYS A 18 -24.57 1.14 0.13
C CYS A 18 -23.06 0.93 -0.02
N SER A 19 -22.65 -0.33 0.03
CA SER A 19 -21.37 -0.75 -0.49
C SER A 19 -21.56 -0.66 -2.01
N SER A 20 -21.31 0.53 -2.56
CA SER A 20 -20.89 0.62 -3.95
C SER A 20 -19.52 -0.08 -4.02
N GLN A 21 -19.55 -1.41 -4.01
CA GLN A 21 -18.44 -2.22 -4.50
C GLN A 21 -18.35 -1.90 -5.99
N GLY A 22 -17.74 -0.76 -6.32
CA GLY A 22 -17.24 -0.49 -7.64
C GLY A 22 -16.38 -1.69 -8.00
N TYR A 23 -16.79 -2.41 -9.04
CA TYR A 23 -16.04 -3.55 -9.52
C TYR A 23 -14.67 -3.04 -9.97
N LEU A 24 -13.65 -3.22 -9.14
CA LEU A 24 -12.27 -2.91 -9.52
C LEU A 24 -11.80 -3.96 -10.53
N SER A 25 -11.24 -3.50 -11.64
CA SER A 25 -10.61 -4.39 -12.61
C SER A 25 -9.50 -5.22 -11.92
N PRO A 26 -9.19 -6.44 -12.41
CA PRO A 26 -8.10 -7.24 -11.85
C PRO A 26 -6.76 -6.49 -11.79
N GLN A 27 -6.51 -5.62 -12.77
CA GLN A 27 -5.30 -4.80 -12.79
C GLN A 27 -5.30 -3.74 -11.69
N GLU A 28 -6.43 -3.08 -11.45
CA GLU A 28 -6.55 -2.08 -10.38
C GLU A 28 -6.42 -2.74 -9.00
N LYS A 29 -6.96 -3.96 -8.80
CA LYS A 29 -6.74 -4.75 -7.58
C LYS A 29 -5.25 -5.11 -7.38
N LYS A 30 -4.56 -5.50 -8.44
CA LYS A 30 -3.12 -5.78 -8.39
C LYS A 30 -2.33 -4.52 -8.03
N TYR A 31 -2.65 -3.40 -8.69
CA TYR A 31 -2.04 -2.10 -8.38
C TYR A 31 -2.23 -1.73 -6.91
N GLN A 32 -3.46 -1.80 -6.37
CA GLN A 32 -3.72 -1.49 -4.96
C GLN A 32 -2.91 -2.35 -3.99
N ARG A 33 -2.71 -3.64 -4.29
CA ARG A 33 -1.85 -4.51 -3.49
C ARG A 33 -0.40 -4.03 -3.51
N VAL A 34 0.12 -3.68 -4.69
CA VAL A 34 1.49 -3.20 -4.86
C VAL A 34 1.67 -1.83 -4.21
N ASP A 35 0.70 -0.93 -4.34
CA ASP A 35 0.69 0.40 -3.73
C ASP A 35 0.68 0.33 -2.20
N ALA A 36 -0.19 -0.52 -1.62
CA ALA A 36 -0.21 -0.75 -0.18
C ALA A 36 1.11 -1.35 0.34
N ALA A 37 1.71 -2.30 -0.39
CA ALA A 37 3.01 -2.84 -0.05
C ALA A 37 4.13 -1.79 -0.16
N ALA A 38 4.11 -0.97 -1.21
CA ALA A 38 5.06 0.10 -1.45
C ALA A 38 5.03 1.17 -0.35
N HIS A 39 3.82 1.54 0.11
CA HIS A 39 3.63 2.41 1.26
C HIS A 39 4.23 1.79 2.53
N GLN A 40 3.85 0.55 2.86
CA GLN A 40 4.39 -0.16 4.03
C GLN A 40 5.92 -0.27 4.00
N CYS A 41 6.49 -0.61 2.85
CA CYS A 41 7.94 -0.71 2.69
C CYS A 41 8.64 0.65 2.78
N SER A 42 7.99 1.72 2.31
CA SER A 42 8.51 3.09 2.45
C SER A 42 8.52 3.53 3.92
N GLU A 43 7.48 3.19 4.67
CA GLU A 43 7.39 3.45 6.11
C GLU A 43 8.38 2.61 6.91
N GLU A 44 8.59 1.34 6.56
CA GLU A 44 9.59 0.50 7.21
C GLU A 44 11.02 1.03 7.00
N VAL A 45 11.35 1.47 5.78
CA VAL A 45 12.63 2.16 5.50
C VAL A 45 12.77 3.44 6.32
N LYS A 46 11.68 4.21 6.47
CA LYS A 46 11.67 5.43 7.29
C LYS A 46 11.98 5.12 8.75
N GLU A 47 11.23 4.20 9.35
CA GLU A 47 11.34 3.85 10.77
C GLU A 47 12.73 3.30 11.09
N LYS A 48 13.21 2.34 10.31
CA LYS A 48 14.57 1.78 10.47
C LYS A 48 15.65 2.84 10.29
N THR A 49 15.44 3.80 9.40
CA THR A 49 16.38 4.93 9.21
C THR A 49 16.39 5.83 10.44
N ILE A 50 15.23 6.19 10.98
CA ILE A 50 15.11 7.01 12.20
C ILE A 50 15.83 6.32 13.36
N ASP A 51 15.62 5.02 13.55
CA ASP A 51 16.27 4.25 14.62
C ASP A 51 17.80 4.26 14.50
N LEU A 52 18.35 4.20 13.29
CA LEU A 52 19.79 4.24 13.06
C LEU A 52 20.37 5.64 13.23
N VAL A 53 19.65 6.67 12.79
CA VAL A 53 20.03 8.07 13.00
C VAL A 53 20.04 8.42 14.49
N ALA A 54 19.04 7.95 15.23
CA ALA A 54 18.99 8.11 16.69
C ALA A 54 20.19 7.44 17.40
N LYS A 55 20.80 6.43 16.79
CA LYS A 55 22.05 5.77 17.24
C LYS A 55 23.32 6.47 16.75
N GLY A 56 23.20 7.70 16.23
CA GLY A 56 24.32 8.52 15.78
C GLY A 56 24.85 8.18 14.39
N LYS A 57 24.13 7.39 13.60
CA LYS A 57 24.55 7.08 12.23
C LYS A 57 24.14 8.19 11.27
N SER A 58 25.05 8.59 10.38
CA SER A 58 24.74 9.51 9.28
C SER A 58 24.14 8.76 8.09
N THR A 59 23.17 9.38 7.42
CA THR A 59 22.52 8.83 6.24
C THR A 59 21.93 9.96 5.39
N HIS A 60 21.78 9.69 4.09
CA HIS A 60 20.88 10.46 3.24
C HIS A 60 19.64 9.61 2.95
N SER A 61 18.46 10.16 3.23
CA SER A 61 17.18 9.52 2.90
C SER A 61 16.39 10.39 1.94
N ARG A 62 15.73 9.74 0.97
CA ARG A 62 14.85 10.39 0.02
C ARG A 62 13.54 9.62 -0.06
N TRP A 63 12.43 10.34 0.06
CA TRP A 63 11.10 9.87 -0.31
C TRP A 63 10.76 10.40 -1.72
N THR A 64 10.26 9.53 -2.58
CA THR A 64 9.86 9.82 -3.95
C THR A 64 8.85 8.77 -4.42
N THR A 65 8.66 8.64 -5.72
CA THR A 65 7.79 7.62 -6.31
C THR A 65 8.47 6.89 -7.45
N VAL A 66 8.06 5.64 -7.69
CA VAL A 66 8.43 4.86 -8.88
C VAL A 66 7.19 4.64 -9.74
N LYS A 67 7.37 4.56 -11.06
CA LYS A 67 6.25 4.37 -11.97
C LYS A 67 5.76 2.94 -11.89
N TYR A 68 4.43 2.78 -11.91
CA TYR A 68 3.74 1.52 -12.09
C TYR A 68 3.02 1.56 -13.45
N VAL A 69 3.48 0.75 -14.40
CA VAL A 69 2.96 0.71 -15.76
C VAL A 69 1.84 -0.31 -15.86
N LEU A 70 0.63 0.16 -16.15
CA LEU A 70 -0.53 -0.66 -16.46
C LEU A 70 -0.64 -0.82 -17.99
N PRO A 71 -0.51 -2.05 -18.53
CA PRO A 71 -0.75 -2.28 -19.95
C PRO A 71 -2.23 -2.04 -20.29
N PRO A 72 -2.56 -1.77 -21.56
CA PRO A 72 -3.95 -1.71 -22.01
C PRO A 72 -4.75 -2.94 -21.58
N ASP A 73 -6.04 -2.75 -21.26
CA ASP A 73 -6.99 -3.81 -20.94
C ASP A 73 -8.34 -3.60 -21.62
N GLU A 74 -9.31 -4.45 -21.29
CA GLU A 74 -10.67 -4.37 -21.85
C GLU A 74 -11.38 -3.03 -21.52
N GLU A 75 -10.97 -2.36 -20.43
CA GLU A 75 -11.55 -1.10 -19.97
C GLU A 75 -10.79 0.12 -20.55
N PHE A 76 -9.48 0.00 -20.76
CA PHE A 76 -8.61 1.06 -21.25
C PHE A 76 -7.76 0.59 -22.43
N THR A 77 -8.02 1.15 -23.62
CA THR A 77 -7.29 0.83 -24.86
C THR A 77 -5.88 1.42 -24.91
N THR A 78 -5.48 2.22 -23.93
CA THR A 78 -4.16 2.86 -23.85
C THR A 78 -3.46 2.50 -22.53
N GLN A 79 -2.13 2.50 -22.57
CA GLN A 79 -1.31 2.29 -21.38
C GLN A 79 -1.61 3.37 -20.35
N ARG A 80 -1.77 2.97 -19.09
CA ARG A 80 -1.90 3.88 -17.96
C ARG A 80 -0.63 3.84 -17.11
N VAL A 81 -0.27 5.00 -16.56
CA VAL A 81 0.83 5.12 -15.60
C VAL A 81 0.27 5.51 -14.25
N ARG A 82 0.55 4.70 -13.25
CA ARG A 82 0.39 5.02 -11.84
C ARG A 82 1.76 5.22 -11.22
N VAL A 83 1.78 5.62 -9.96
CA VAL A 83 2.99 5.76 -9.18
C VAL A 83 2.77 5.11 -7.83
N VAL A 84 3.82 4.52 -7.27
CA VAL A 84 3.80 4.00 -5.90
C VAL A 84 4.93 4.64 -5.11
N GLU A 85 4.76 4.72 -3.79
CA GLU A 85 5.77 5.31 -2.91
C GLU A 85 7.10 4.54 -2.96
N TYR A 86 8.20 5.29 -2.94
CA TYR A 86 9.54 4.75 -2.94
C TYR A 86 10.41 5.53 -1.97
N ARG A 87 11.08 4.81 -1.07
CA ARG A 87 11.99 5.42 -0.10
C ARG A 87 13.37 4.77 -0.14
N THR A 88 14.38 5.61 -0.07
CA THR A 88 15.78 5.21 -0.05
C THR A 88 16.45 5.73 1.23
N SER A 89 17.51 5.05 1.65
CA SER A 89 18.32 5.43 2.81
C SER A 89 19.71 4.84 2.65
N THR A 90 20.72 5.69 2.50
CA THR A 90 22.09 5.23 2.17
C THR A 90 22.66 4.22 3.17
N ILE A 91 22.23 4.28 4.44
CA ILE A 91 22.65 3.33 5.48
C ILE A 91 21.92 1.98 5.43
N LEU A 92 20.71 1.93 4.87
CA LEU A 92 19.97 0.68 4.69
C LEU A 92 20.21 0.07 3.30
N ASP A 93 20.64 0.89 2.36
CA ASP A 93 20.82 0.54 0.96
C ASP A 93 22.23 -0.02 0.65
N ASP A 94 23.20 0.14 1.57
CA ASP A 94 24.56 -0.40 1.44
C ASP A 94 25.23 -0.14 0.07
N GLY A 95 25.00 1.05 -0.49
CA GLY A 95 25.53 1.47 -1.80
C GLY A 95 24.67 1.08 -3.01
N ASP A 96 23.65 0.25 -2.85
CA ASP A 96 22.67 -0.11 -3.88
C ASP A 96 21.34 0.61 -3.63
N THR A 97 21.13 1.71 -4.35
CA THR A 97 20.01 2.64 -4.08
C THR A 97 18.66 1.93 -4.10
N GLY A 98 17.94 2.05 -2.96
CA GLY A 98 16.64 1.42 -2.70
C GLY A 98 16.65 -0.08 -2.55
N ARG A 99 17.82 -0.71 -2.33
CA ARG A 99 17.93 -2.12 -1.97
C ARG A 99 17.00 -2.48 -0.81
N ALA A 100 16.94 -1.67 0.24
CA ALA A 100 16.12 -1.98 1.41
C ALA A 100 14.62 -2.03 1.06
N TRP A 101 14.15 -1.04 0.29
CA TRP A 101 12.77 -1.00 -0.18
C TRP A 101 12.45 -2.17 -1.13
N LYS A 102 13.33 -2.46 -2.10
CA LYS A 102 13.16 -3.57 -3.04
C LYS A 102 13.12 -4.93 -2.32
N ALA A 103 13.95 -5.11 -1.30
CA ALA A 103 13.96 -6.31 -0.47
C ALA A 103 12.64 -6.49 0.29
N CYS A 104 12.09 -5.40 0.87
CA CYS A 104 10.77 -5.43 1.50
C CYS A 104 9.65 -5.73 0.49
N MET A 105 9.70 -5.13 -0.69
CA MET A 105 8.71 -5.40 -1.74
C MET A 105 8.78 -6.85 -2.23
N HIS A 106 9.99 -7.41 -2.33
CA HIS A 106 10.19 -8.81 -2.69
C HIS A 106 9.62 -9.76 -1.62
N SER A 107 9.85 -9.49 -0.33
CA SER A 107 9.31 -10.33 0.75
C SER A 107 7.79 -10.30 0.87
N LYS A 108 7.12 -9.32 0.25
CA LYS A 108 5.66 -9.17 0.17
C LYS A 108 5.06 -9.61 -1.17
N ASP A 109 5.84 -10.25 -2.06
CA ASP A 109 5.41 -10.61 -3.42
C ASP A 109 4.84 -9.42 -4.22
N ALA A 110 5.41 -8.23 -3.97
CA ALA A 110 4.99 -6.95 -4.55
C ALA A 110 6.04 -6.33 -5.48
N LEU A 111 7.24 -6.91 -5.56
CA LEU A 111 8.25 -6.52 -6.56
C LEU A 111 7.89 -7.13 -7.92
N VAL A 112 7.08 -6.39 -8.68
CA VAL A 112 6.48 -6.84 -9.95
C VAL A 112 7.12 -6.13 -11.16
N PRO A 113 7.06 -6.71 -12.38
CA PRO A 113 7.65 -6.10 -13.58
C PRO A 113 7.01 -4.78 -14.00
N GLU A 114 5.81 -4.46 -13.51
CA GLU A 114 5.16 -3.18 -13.76
C GLU A 114 5.87 -1.99 -13.09
N LEU A 115 6.75 -2.23 -12.12
CA LEU A 115 7.55 -1.19 -11.47
C LEU A 115 8.76 -0.79 -12.32
N THR A 116 8.90 0.50 -12.60
CA THR A 116 10.01 1.08 -13.37
C THR A 116 10.83 2.05 -12.49
N PHE A 117 12.13 1.76 -12.34
CA PHE A 117 13.10 2.48 -11.48
C PHE A 117 14.04 3.37 -12.29
#